data_AF-A0A942QXA4-F1
#
_entry.id   AF-A0A942QXA4-F1
#
_cell.length_a   1.000
_cell.length_b   1.000
_cell.length_c   1.000
_cell.angle_alpha   90.00
_cell.angle_beta   90.00
_cell.angle_gamma   90.00
#
_symmetry.space_group_name_H-M   'P 1'
#
loop_
_entity.id
_entity.type
_entity.pdbx_description
1 polymer ?
#
loop_
_entity_poly.entity_id
_entity_poly.type
_entity_poly.pdbx_seq_one_letter_code
_entity_poly.pdbx_strand_id
1 'polypeptide(L)'
;MKQLSFLLILISLSLWSQDRLTGKNFATRSEVIGQHGMVATSHPLATQIGLDILKKGGTAVDAAIAVNAALGLMEPTGSGIGGDLYAIVWDGKTKQLYG
;
A
#
# COMPACT_ATOMS: atom_id res chain seq x y z
N MET A 1 8.53 -30.17 37.15
CA MET A 1 8.66 -28.70 37.01
C MET A 1 9.64 -28.27 35.91
N LYS A 2 10.84 -28.87 35.77
CA LYS A 2 11.81 -28.49 34.72
C LYS A 2 11.33 -28.74 33.27
N GLN A 3 10.63 -29.84 33.03
CA GLN A 3 10.07 -30.20 31.71
C GLN A 3 9.01 -29.20 31.21
N LEU A 4 8.14 -28.73 32.11
CA LEU A 4 7.09 -27.75 31.79
C LEU A 4 7.67 -26.36 31.48
N SER A 5 8.78 -26.00 32.14
CA SER A 5 9.51 -24.76 31.87
C SER A 5 10.20 -24.77 30.50
N PHE A 6 10.64 -25.94 30.02
CA PHE A 6 11.26 -26.07 28.70
C PHE A 6 10.23 -25.92 27.57
N LEU A 7 9.02 -26.45 27.78
CA LEU A 7 7.91 -26.34 26.83
C LEU A 7 7.39 -24.89 26.68
N LEU A 8 7.39 -24.11 27.77
CA LEU A 8 7.02 -22.69 27.77
C LEU A 8 8.02 -21.81 27.01
N ILE A 9 9.30 -22.17 26.96
CA ILE A 9 10.35 -21.46 26.20
C ILE A 9 10.20 -21.70 24.69
N LEU A 10 9.70 -22.87 24.27
CA LEU A 10 9.43 -23.18 22.87
C LEU A 10 8.22 -22.42 22.30
N ILE A 11 7.24 -22.06 23.15
CA ILE A 11 6.03 -21.34 22.75
C ILE A 11 6.28 -19.83 22.59
N SER A 12 7.30 -19.28 23.26
CA SER A 12 7.65 -17.85 23.17
C SER A 12 8.54 -17.48 21.99
N LEU A 13 9.08 -18.47 21.26
CA LEU A 13 9.76 -18.27 19.99
C LEU A 13 8.74 -18.00 18.88
N SER A 14 8.25 -16.76 18.85
CA SER A 14 7.59 -16.21 17.67
C SER A 14 8.60 -16.22 16.53
N LEU A 15 8.54 -17.21 15.64
CA LEU A 15 9.33 -17.22 14.41
C LEU A 15 8.76 -16.13 13.51
N TRP A 16 9.43 -14.97 13.47
CA TRP A 16 9.20 -13.95 12.46
C TRP A 16 9.68 -14.53 11.11
N SER A 17 8.82 -15.29 10.43
CA SER A 17 9.08 -15.74 9.05
C SER A 17 8.99 -14.52 8.15
N GLN A 18 10.13 -13.86 7.95
CA GLN A 18 10.27 -12.78 7.00
C GLN A 18 10.84 -13.40 5.72
N ASP A 19 10.03 -13.48 4.66
CA ASP A 19 10.37 -14.19 3.42
C ASP A 19 11.36 -13.41 2.52
N ARG A 20 12.20 -12.53 3.07
CA ARG A 20 13.21 -11.75 2.32
C ARG A 20 14.63 -12.24 2.59
N LEU A 21 15.34 -12.58 1.51
CA LEU A 21 16.78 -12.94 1.54
C LEU A 21 17.71 -11.71 1.56
N THR A 22 17.23 -10.54 1.13
CA THR A 22 18.00 -9.28 1.05
C THR A 22 17.13 -8.07 1.38
N GLY A 23 17.72 -6.98 1.87
CA GLY A 23 17.03 -5.72 2.21
C GLY A 23 16.84 -5.50 3.71
N LYS A 24 15.88 -4.66 4.10
CA LYS A 24 15.59 -4.39 5.52
C LYS A 24 14.76 -5.54 6.11
N ASN A 25 15.22 -6.10 7.23
CA ASN A 25 14.63 -7.28 7.88
C ASN A 25 13.17 -7.10 8.36
N PHE A 26 12.63 -5.87 8.41
CA PHE A 26 11.24 -5.60 8.79
C PHE A 26 10.29 -5.43 7.59
N ALA A 27 10.81 -5.42 6.35
CA ALA A 27 9.98 -5.26 5.17
C ALA A 27 9.40 -6.62 4.72
N THR A 28 8.07 -6.71 4.66
CA THR A 28 7.36 -7.97 4.34
C THR A 28 7.12 -8.20 2.84
N ARG A 29 7.46 -7.23 1.97
CA ARG A 29 7.31 -7.30 0.52
C ARG A 29 8.54 -6.74 -0.20
N SER A 30 8.78 -7.22 -1.42
CA SER A 30 9.81 -6.69 -2.32
C SER A 30 9.45 -5.26 -2.75
N GLU A 31 10.45 -4.39 -2.83
CA GLU A 31 10.28 -3.08 -3.47
C GLU A 31 9.92 -3.26 -4.93
N VAL A 32 8.98 -2.44 -5.40
CA VAL A 32 8.58 -2.42 -6.81
C VAL A 32 9.18 -1.17 -7.44
N ILE A 33 9.82 -1.32 -8.60
CA ILE A 33 10.41 -0.22 -9.36
C ILE A 33 9.63 -0.07 -10.66
N GLY A 34 9.14 1.15 -10.93
CA GLY A 34 8.40 1.48 -12.14
C GLY A 34 9.03 2.67 -12.86
N GLN A 35 9.28 2.55 -14.16
CA GLN A 35 9.88 3.64 -14.96
C GLN A 35 8.84 4.69 -15.40
N HIS A 36 7.59 4.28 -15.59
CA HIS A 36 6.54 5.11 -16.21
C HIS A 36 5.42 5.49 -15.24
N GLY A 37 5.39 4.89 -14.05
CA GLY A 37 4.34 5.11 -13.07
C GLY A 37 4.40 4.13 -11.91
N MET A 38 3.77 4.49 -10.80
CA MET A 38 3.64 3.68 -9.60
C MET A 38 2.29 3.98 -8.95
N VAL A 39 1.64 2.95 -8.40
CA VAL A 39 0.41 3.09 -7.60
C VAL A 39 0.60 2.24 -6.35
N ALA A 40 0.27 2.79 -5.20
CA ALA A 40 0.30 2.10 -3.91
C ALA A 40 -0.99 2.41 -3.15
N THR A 41 -1.70 1.35 -2.75
CA THR A 41 -2.95 1.44 -1.98
C THR A 41 -3.02 0.29 -1.00
N SER A 42 -3.93 0.36 -0.04
CA SER A 42 -4.23 -0.68 0.95
C SER A 42 -4.88 -1.94 0.35
N HIS A 43 -5.56 -1.80 -0.80
CA HIS A 43 -6.27 -2.89 -1.47
C HIS A 43 -5.68 -3.24 -2.85
N PRO A 44 -5.25 -4.49 -3.11
CA PRO A 44 -4.54 -4.83 -4.34
C PRO A 44 -5.36 -4.60 -5.62
N LEU A 45 -6.69 -4.79 -5.59
CA LEU A 45 -7.54 -4.49 -6.76
C LEU A 45 -7.65 -2.99 -7.03
N ALA A 46 -7.62 -2.14 -6.00
CA ALA A 46 -7.60 -0.69 -6.18
C ALA A 46 -6.26 -0.26 -6.81
N THR A 47 -5.14 -0.82 -6.34
CA THR A 47 -3.82 -0.62 -6.99
C THR A 47 -3.86 -1.01 -8.47
N GLN A 48 -4.46 -2.15 -8.82
CA GLN A 48 -4.59 -2.60 -10.21
C GLN A 48 -5.42 -1.61 -11.05
N ILE A 49 -6.53 -1.10 -10.52
CA ILE A 49 -7.37 -0.10 -11.19
C ILE A 49 -6.55 1.16 -11.49
N GLY A 50 -5.80 1.67 -10.51
CA GLY A 50 -4.93 2.83 -10.74
C GLY A 50 -3.87 2.57 -11.81
N LEU A 51 -3.24 1.38 -11.79
CA LEU A 51 -2.27 0.99 -12.83
C LEU A 51 -2.90 0.93 -14.22
N ASP A 52 -4.15 0.44 -14.33
CA ASP A 52 -4.86 0.38 -15.60
C ASP A 52 -5.19 1.78 -16.15
N ILE A 53 -5.49 2.75 -15.28
CA ILE A 53 -5.67 4.15 -15.68
C ILE A 53 -4.36 4.74 -16.18
N LEU A 54 -3.25 4.54 -15.47
CA LEU A 54 -1.92 5.01 -15.93
C LEU A 54 -1.54 4.37 -17.27
N LYS A 55 -1.76 3.06 -17.44
CA LYS A 55 -1.49 2.35 -18.70
C LYS A 55 -2.33 2.86 -19.88
N LYS A 56 -3.53 3.38 -19.61
CA LYS A 56 -4.40 4.04 -20.60
C LYS A 56 -3.98 5.48 -20.93
N GLY A 57 -2.87 5.96 -20.37
CA GLY A 57 -2.37 7.32 -20.58
C GLY A 57 -2.99 8.37 -19.65
N GLY A 58 -3.70 7.94 -18.61
CA GLY A 58 -4.22 8.84 -17.57
C GLY A 58 -3.10 9.44 -16.71
N THR A 59 -3.40 10.55 -16.06
CA THR A 59 -2.50 11.22 -15.12
C THR A 59 -2.50 10.55 -13.74
N ALA A 60 -1.57 10.94 -12.87
CA ALA A 60 -1.57 10.50 -11.47
C ALA A 60 -2.86 10.90 -10.73
N VAL A 61 -3.46 12.04 -11.09
CA VAL A 61 -4.73 12.50 -10.51
C VAL A 61 -5.89 11.63 -10.99
N ASP A 62 -5.96 11.30 -12.28
CA ASP A 62 -6.99 10.41 -12.82
C ASP A 62 -6.94 9.03 -12.16
N ALA A 63 -5.72 8.49 -11.98
CA ALA A 63 -5.51 7.23 -11.29
C ALA A 63 -5.95 7.31 -9.81
N ALA A 64 -5.64 8.40 -9.10
CA ALA A 64 -6.06 8.59 -7.72
C ALA A 64 -7.59 8.69 -7.57
N ILE A 65 -8.28 9.36 -8.48
CA ILE A 65 -9.75 9.45 -8.49
C ILE A 65 -10.37 8.05 -8.68
N ALA A 66 -9.89 7.28 -9.65
CA ALA A 66 -10.38 5.92 -9.90
C ALA A 66 -10.11 4.98 -8.71
N VAL A 67 -8.92 5.09 -8.09
CA VAL A 67 -8.56 4.38 -6.87
C VAL A 67 -9.50 4.73 -5.73
N ASN A 68 -9.75 6.01 -5.46
CA ASN A 68 -10.62 6.43 -4.35
C ASN A 68 -12.06 5.94 -4.54
N ALA A 69 -12.57 5.98 -5.78
CA ALA A 69 -13.88 5.42 -6.10
C ALA A 69 -13.96 3.90 -5.82
N ALA A 70 -12.89 3.15 -6.17
CA ALA A 70 -12.81 1.73 -5.90
C ALA A 70 -12.69 1.41 -4.40
N LEU A 71 -11.87 2.17 -3.68
CA LEU A 71 -11.67 2.01 -2.23
C LEU A 71 -12.95 2.30 -1.44
N GLY A 72 -13.82 3.20 -1.91
CA GLY A 72 -15.13 3.41 -1.28
C GLY A 72 -15.99 2.14 -1.21
N LEU A 73 -15.80 1.19 -2.13
CA LEU A 73 -16.45 -0.12 -2.11
C LEU A 73 -15.61 -1.18 -1.37
N MET A 74 -14.30 -1.22 -1.64
CA MET A 74 -13.41 -2.29 -1.18
C MET A 74 -12.95 -2.11 0.28
N GLU A 75 -12.90 -0.85 0.74
CA GLU A 75 -12.50 -0.44 2.08
C GLU A 75 -13.47 0.61 2.67
N PRO A 76 -14.76 0.25 2.81
CA PRO A 76 -15.83 1.22 3.11
C PRO A 76 -15.71 1.86 4.50
N THR A 77 -14.93 1.26 5.41
CA THR A 77 -14.67 1.82 6.74
C THR A 77 -13.52 2.84 6.74
N GLY A 78 -12.67 2.83 5.71
CA GLY A 78 -11.46 3.67 5.62
C GLY A 78 -11.61 4.85 4.67
N SER A 79 -12.39 4.71 3.60
CA SER A 79 -12.64 5.77 2.62
C SER A 79 -14.05 5.65 2.02
N GLY A 80 -14.59 6.76 1.50
CA GLY A 80 -15.89 6.73 0.82
C GLY A 80 -16.43 8.12 0.49
N ILE A 81 -17.43 8.18 -0.37
CA ILE A 81 -18.05 9.44 -0.84
C ILE A 81 -18.72 10.26 0.26
N GLY A 82 -19.11 9.62 1.37
CA GLY A 82 -19.71 10.29 2.52
C GLY A 82 -18.69 10.86 3.52
N GLY A 83 -17.39 10.70 3.25
CA GLY A 83 -16.30 11.20 4.10
C GLY A 83 -15.69 12.50 3.57
N ASP A 84 -14.43 12.72 3.94
CA ASP A 84 -13.60 13.83 3.46
C ASP A 84 -12.24 13.28 2.98
N LEU A 85 -11.49 14.08 2.21
CA LEU A 85 -10.14 13.74 1.78
C LEU A 85 -9.23 14.98 1.77
N TYR A 86 -7.98 14.78 2.20
CA TYR A 86 -6.91 15.72 1.94
C TYR A 86 -6.06 15.20 0.79
N ALA A 87 -5.90 16.01 -0.25
CA ALA A 87 -5.07 15.66 -1.40
C ALA A 87 -3.81 16.54 -1.41
N ILE A 88 -2.65 15.90 -1.32
CA ILE A 88 -1.36 16.55 -1.52
C ILE A 88 -0.91 16.24 -2.94
N VAL A 89 -0.85 17.27 -3.79
CA VAL A 89 -0.59 17.14 -5.22
C VAL A 89 0.61 17.99 -5.62
N TRP A 90 1.63 17.35 -6.17
CA TRP A 90 2.74 18.05 -6.81
C TRP A 90 2.47 18.18 -8.31
N ASP A 91 2.36 19.41 -8.81
CA ASP A 91 2.29 19.66 -10.25
C ASP A 91 3.71 19.73 -10.83
N GLY A 92 4.06 18.70 -11.61
CA GLY A 92 5.35 18.62 -12.28
C GLY A 92 5.61 19.71 -13.32
N LYS A 93 4.56 20.36 -13.85
CA LYS A 93 4.66 21.45 -14.84
C LYS A 93 4.98 22.77 -14.17
N THR A 94 4.17 23.18 -13.20
CA THR A 94 4.34 24.46 -12.48
C THR A 94 5.38 24.40 -11.37
N LYS A 95 5.81 23.20 -10.96
CA LYS A 95 6.71 22.96 -9.82
C LYS A 95 6.13 23.50 -8.50
N GLN A 96 4.82 23.35 -8.33
CA GLN A 96 4.10 23.79 -7.13
C GLN A 96 3.47 22.60 -6.41
N LEU A 97 3.41 22.73 -5.09
CA LEU A 97 2.75 21.79 -4.20
C LEU A 97 1.40 22.39 -3.78
N TYR A 98 0.34 21.60 -3.92
CA TYR A 98 -1.01 21.92 -3.46
C TYR A 98 -1.37 20.94 -2.34
N GLY A 99 -1.92 21.42 -1.23
CA GLY A 99 -2.31 20.61 -0.08
C GLY A 99 -2.59 21.43 1.16
#